data_AF-A0A383D6B5-F1
#
_entry.id   AF-A0A383D6B5-F1
#
_cell.length_a   1.000
_cell.length_b   1.000
_cell.length_c   1.000
_cell.angle_alpha   90.00
_cell.angle_beta   90.00
_cell.angle_gamma   90.00
#
_symmetry.space_group_name_H-M   'P 1'
#
loop_
_entity.id
_entity.type
_entity.pdbx_description
1 polymer ?
#
loop_
_entity_poly.entity_id
_entity_poly.type
_entity_poly.pdbx_seq_one_letter_code
_entity_poly.pdbx_strand_id
1 'polypeptide(L)'
;MNIKNVYILEDRGILFIHGSDTKEFLQNLITNDINKVDEANSCFASLLTPQGKYLFDFLVVKHKKGYFIDCEKKQIQELFKQLNIYKLRSDIEILNLSNEFVVAAFSYEKFISFDGAKDLPGNTFKYGEDPVFLDPRHKKL
;
A
#
# COMPACT_ATOMS: atom_id res chain seq x y z
N MET A 1 4.77 0.72 -23.67
CA MET A 1 3.44 0.22 -23.23
C MET A 1 2.40 1.25 -23.70
N ASN A 2 1.19 0.84 -24.10
CA ASN A 2 0.22 1.78 -24.70
C ASN A 2 -0.41 2.68 -23.61
N ILE A 3 -0.32 4.01 -23.76
CA ILE A 3 -0.87 5.03 -22.83
C ILE A 3 -2.38 4.83 -22.58
N LYS A 4 -3.10 4.21 -23.51
CA LYS A 4 -4.55 4.00 -23.39
C LYS A 4 -4.91 2.83 -22.47
N ASN A 5 -4.02 1.87 -22.27
CA ASN A 5 -4.36 0.63 -21.56
C ASN A 5 -4.27 0.80 -20.05
N VAL A 6 -5.16 0.10 -19.35
CA VAL A 6 -5.17 -0.08 -17.90
C VAL A 6 -5.41 -1.57 -17.66
N TYR A 7 -4.61 -2.17 -16.79
CA TYR A 7 -4.63 -3.60 -16.50
C TYR A 7 -5.07 -3.81 -15.07
N ILE A 8 -6.17 -4.54 -14.87
CA ILE A 8 -6.60 -4.96 -13.53
C ILE A 8 -5.67 -6.08 -13.06
N LEU A 9 -5.13 -5.95 -11.86
CA LEU A 9 -4.27 -6.94 -11.23
C LEU A 9 -5.10 -7.79 -10.27
N GLU A 10 -5.70 -8.87 -10.80
CA GLU A 10 -6.61 -9.75 -10.05
C GLU A 10 -5.93 -10.55 -8.92
N ASP A 11 -4.59 -10.64 -8.98
CA ASP A 11 -3.72 -11.31 -8.03
C ASP A 11 -3.30 -10.41 -6.85
N ARG A 12 -3.83 -9.17 -6.78
CA ARG A 12 -3.60 -8.23 -5.68
C ARG A 12 -4.76 -8.22 -4.69
N GLY A 13 -4.45 -7.95 -3.43
CA GLY A 13 -5.42 -7.84 -2.35
C GLY A 13 -5.12 -6.65 -1.47
N ILE A 14 -6.16 -6.06 -0.89
CA ILE A 14 -6.07 -4.85 -0.06
C ILE A 14 -6.50 -5.15 1.37
N LEU A 15 -5.64 -4.82 2.34
CA LEU A 15 -6.07 -4.59 3.71
C LEU A 15 -6.16 -3.09 3.97
N PHE A 16 -7.16 -2.66 4.72
CA PHE A 16 -7.26 -1.30 5.23
C PHE A 16 -7.06 -1.29 6.73
N ILE A 17 -6.13 -0.47 7.21
CA ILE A 17 -5.80 -0.34 8.63
C ILE A 17 -6.08 1.10 9.04
N HIS A 18 -6.89 1.31 10.08
CA HIS A 18 -7.21 2.63 10.62
C HIS A 18 -7.42 2.59 12.13
N GLY A 19 -7.38 3.76 12.78
CA GLY A 19 -7.44 3.91 14.24
C GLY A 19 -6.44 4.94 14.72
N SER A 20 -6.50 5.32 16.01
CA SER A 20 -5.56 6.31 16.56
C SER A 20 -4.12 5.81 16.54
N ASP A 21 -3.92 4.51 16.74
CA ASP A 21 -2.60 3.92 16.96
C ASP A 21 -1.98 3.37 15.67
N THR A 22 -2.66 3.50 14.52
CA THR A 22 -2.22 2.86 13.27
C THR A 22 -0.80 3.26 12.85
N LYS A 23 -0.46 4.54 13.01
CA LYS A 23 0.84 5.04 12.59
C LYS A 23 1.96 4.49 13.46
N GLU A 24 1.79 4.49 14.78
CA GLU A 24 2.76 3.90 15.72
C GLU A 24 2.87 2.38 15.53
N PHE A 25 1.73 1.70 15.40
CA PHE A 25 1.66 0.27 15.13
C PHE A 25 2.47 -0.12 13.88
N LEU A 26 2.24 0.55 12.75
CA LEU A 26 2.97 0.26 11.52
C LEU A 26 4.45 0.63 11.62
N GLN A 27 4.79 1.78 12.21
CA GLN A 27 6.18 2.22 12.35
C GLN A 27 7.06 1.21 13.10
N ASN A 28 6.49 0.54 14.10
CA ASN A 28 7.20 -0.45 14.91
C ASN A 28 7.30 -1.84 14.25
N LEU A 29 6.54 -2.07 13.18
CA LEU A 29 6.31 -3.41 12.65
C LEU A 29 6.88 -3.63 11.24
N ILE A 30 6.90 -2.60 10.40
CA ILE A 30 7.30 -2.70 9.00
C ILE A 30 8.74 -2.19 8.79
N THR A 31 9.39 -2.60 7.70
CA THR A 31 10.79 -2.25 7.41
C THR A 31 11.03 -0.82 6.93
N ASN A 32 9.98 -0.07 6.61
CA ASN A 32 10.09 1.29 6.06
C ASN A 32 9.42 2.32 6.99
N ASP A 33 9.80 3.59 6.83
CA ASP A 33 9.34 4.68 7.67
C ASP A 33 7.93 5.13 7.26
N ILE A 34 6.92 4.76 8.05
CA ILE A 34 5.52 5.13 7.81
C ILE A 34 5.30 6.64 7.98
N ASN A 35 6.21 7.37 8.64
CA ASN A 35 6.10 8.82 8.76
C ASN A 35 6.27 9.52 7.42
N LYS A 36 6.88 8.86 6.44
CA LYS A 36 7.01 9.36 5.07
C LYS A 36 5.83 8.98 4.18
N VAL A 37 4.85 8.23 4.68
CA VAL A 37 3.64 7.87 3.92
C VAL A 37 2.53 8.85 4.26
N ASP A 38 2.15 9.65 3.27
CA ASP A 38 1.14 10.70 3.35
C ASP A 38 0.35 10.81 2.02
N GLU A 39 -0.42 11.87 1.86
CA GLU A 39 -1.23 12.08 0.65
C GLU A 39 -0.39 12.29 -0.62
N ALA A 40 0.90 12.60 -0.49
CA ALA A 40 1.82 12.85 -1.58
C ALA A 40 2.84 11.73 -1.81
N ASN A 41 2.96 10.78 -0.88
CA ASN A 41 3.98 9.75 -0.92
C ASN A 41 3.50 8.39 -0.36
N SER A 42 3.80 7.33 -1.10
CA SER A 42 3.59 5.92 -0.75
C SER A 42 4.93 5.20 -0.68
N CYS A 43 4.97 4.05 -0.01
CA CYS A 43 6.22 3.30 0.11
C CYS A 43 6.02 1.80 -0.12
N PHE A 44 7.12 1.12 -0.40
CA PHE A 44 7.21 -0.34 -0.33
C PHE A 44 7.83 -0.73 1.02
N ALA A 45 7.25 -1.72 1.66
CA ALA A 45 7.71 -2.21 2.95
C ALA A 45 7.54 -3.72 3.05
N SER A 46 8.16 -4.30 4.08
CA SER A 46 8.04 -5.70 4.42
C SER A 46 7.69 -5.87 5.89
N LEU A 47 7.05 -6.99 6.20
CA LEU A 47 6.91 -7.52 7.54
C LEU A 47 7.93 -8.65 7.72
N LEU A 48 8.68 -8.61 8.81
CA LEU A 48 9.71 -9.60 9.14
C LEU A 48 9.35 -10.33 10.43
N THR A 49 9.98 -11.47 10.68
CA THR A 49 10.00 -12.08 12.02
C THR A 49 10.79 -11.21 12.99
N PRO A 50 10.64 -11.39 14.31
CA PRO A 50 11.49 -10.72 15.30
C PRO A 50 13.00 -10.99 15.12
N GLN A 51 13.37 -12.07 14.45
CA GLN A 51 14.76 -12.41 14.11
C GLN A 51 15.21 -11.85 12.74
N GLY A 52 14.39 -11.03 12.10
CA GLY A 52 14.70 -10.38 10.82
C GLY A 52 14.50 -11.26 9.58
N LYS A 53 13.79 -12.40 9.68
CA LYS A 53 13.49 -13.22 8.50
C LYS A 53 12.29 -12.66 7.73
N TYR A 54 12.34 -12.71 6.41
CA TYR A 54 11.23 -12.29 5.54
C TYR A 54 9.94 -13.07 5.85
N LEU A 55 8.81 -12.36 5.91
CA LEU A 55 7.47 -12.95 5.95
C LEU A 55 6.61 -12.47 4.79
N PHE A 56 6.46 -11.15 4.63
CA PHE A 56 5.60 -10.54 3.61
C PHE A 56 6.20 -9.26 3.08
N ASP A 57 5.82 -8.87 1.87
CA ASP A 57 6.00 -7.53 1.34
C ASP A 57 4.71 -6.94 0.80
N PHE A 58 4.67 -5.61 0.76
CA PHE A 58 3.48 -4.87 0.37
C PHE A 58 3.80 -3.40 0.06
N LEU A 59 2.88 -2.77 -0.66
CA LEU A 59 2.83 -1.33 -0.83
C LEU A 59 1.96 -0.73 0.27
N VAL A 60 2.40 0.39 0.84
CA VAL A 60 1.67 1.14 1.86
C VAL A 60 1.29 2.50 1.31
N VAL A 61 -0.01 2.77 1.29
CA VAL A 61 -0.59 3.95 0.63
C VAL A 61 -1.53 4.63 1.62
N LYS A 62 -1.43 5.95 1.75
CA LYS A 62 -2.37 6.70 2.58
C LYS A 62 -3.78 6.63 1.98
N HIS A 63 -4.78 6.30 2.79
CA HIS A 63 -6.18 6.37 2.36
C HIS A 63 -7.07 6.84 3.51
N LYS A 64 -7.77 7.96 3.31
CA LYS A 64 -8.63 8.59 4.33
C LYS A 64 -7.89 8.70 5.67
N LYS A 65 -8.49 8.19 6.75
CA LYS A 65 -7.91 8.22 8.10
C LYS A 65 -6.94 7.06 8.38
N GLY A 66 -6.74 6.15 7.43
CA GLY A 66 -5.92 4.95 7.59
C GLY A 66 -4.87 4.81 6.50
N TYR A 67 -4.52 3.55 6.22
CA TYR A 67 -3.58 3.14 5.18
C TYR A 67 -4.10 1.89 4.49
N PHE A 68 -3.93 1.84 3.17
CA PHE A 68 -4.01 0.59 2.43
C PHE A 68 -2.69 -0.14 2.49
N ILE A 69 -2.78 -1.46 2.66
CA ILE A 69 -1.71 -2.43 2.51
C ILE A 69 -2.05 -3.28 1.29
N ASP A 70 -1.33 -3.06 0.18
CA ASP A 70 -1.50 -3.79 -1.07
C ASP A 70 -0.44 -4.91 -1.19
N CYS A 71 -0.89 -6.16 -1.19
CA CYS A 71 -0.05 -7.36 -1.23
C CYS A 71 -0.54 -8.39 -2.25
N GLU A 72 0.19 -9.49 -2.41
CA GLU A 72 -0.31 -10.64 -3.19
C GLU A 72 -1.56 -11.22 -2.51
N LYS A 73 -2.65 -11.38 -3.29
CA LYS A 73 -3.94 -11.88 -2.83
C LYS A 73 -3.87 -13.25 -2.18
N LYS A 74 -2.95 -14.11 -2.65
CA LYS A 74 -2.73 -15.45 -2.05
C LYS A 74 -2.22 -15.39 -0.61
N GLN A 75 -1.55 -14.30 -0.23
CA GLN A 75 -0.95 -14.14 1.10
C GLN A 75 -1.81 -13.31 2.05
N ILE A 76 -2.88 -12.67 1.55
CA ILE A 76 -3.61 -11.64 2.32
C ILE A 76 -4.23 -12.15 3.61
N GLN A 77 -4.74 -13.40 3.62
CA GLN A 77 -5.34 -13.99 4.82
C GLN A 77 -4.30 -14.26 5.90
N GLU A 78 -3.10 -14.69 5.51
CA GLU A 78 -2.00 -14.92 6.45
C GLU A 78 -1.39 -13.60 6.93
N LEU A 79 -1.22 -12.61 6.05
CA LEU A 79 -0.82 -11.25 6.44
C LEU A 79 -1.83 -10.64 7.44
N PHE A 80 -3.13 -10.76 7.16
CA PHE A 80 -4.19 -10.30 8.06
C PHE A 80 -4.09 -10.95 9.44
N LYS A 81 -3.93 -12.28 9.51
CA LYS A 81 -3.76 -12.99 10.78
C LYS A 81 -2.52 -12.51 11.53
N GLN A 82 -1.38 -12.35 10.84
CA GLN A 82 -0.13 -11.91 11.45
C GLN A 82 -0.23 -10.48 12.00
N LEU A 83 -0.81 -9.55 11.25
CA LEU A 83 -1.05 -8.19 11.75
C LEU A 83 -1.99 -8.18 12.96
N ASN A 84 -3.01 -9.05 13.00
CA ASN A 84 -3.88 -9.18 14.17
C ASN A 84 -3.17 -9.76 15.40
N ILE A 85 -2.18 -10.66 15.22
CA ILE A 85 -1.35 -11.14 16.33
C ILE A 85 -0.56 -9.98 16.94
N TYR A 86 0.01 -9.10 16.11
CA TYR A 86 0.81 -7.96 16.56
C TYR A 86 -0.04 -6.80 17.10
N LYS A 87 -1.31 -6.70 16.71
CA LYS A 87 -2.22 -5.61 17.12
C LYS A 87 -2.29 -5.41 18.64
N LEU A 88 -2.31 -6.51 19.41
CA LEU A 88 -2.43 -6.49 20.88
C LEU A 88 -3.53 -5.51 21.36
N ARG A 89 -3.16 -4.46 22.10
CA ARG A 89 -4.07 -3.45 22.67
C ARG A 89 -4.16 -2.17 21.82
N SER A 90 -3.53 -2.13 20.65
CA SER A 90 -3.54 -0.96 19.79
C SER A 90 -4.98 -0.67 19.34
N ASP A 91 -5.41 0.58 19.48
CA ASP A 91 -6.71 1.06 19.02
C ASP A 91 -6.70 1.22 17.49
N ILE A 92 -6.77 0.07 16.82
CA ILE A 92 -6.82 -0.05 15.36
C ILE A 92 -7.89 -1.06 14.94
N GLU A 93 -8.35 -0.94 13.71
CA GLU A 93 -9.17 -1.91 13.01
C GLU A 93 -8.46 -2.29 11.71
N ILE A 94 -8.54 -3.58 11.35
CA ILE A 94 -7.97 -4.13 10.13
C ILE A 94 -9.13 -4.75 9.36
N LEU A 95 -9.35 -4.31 8.12
CA LEU A 95 -10.39 -4.81 7.24
C LEU A 95 -9.74 -5.41 6.00
N ASN A 96 -10.26 -6.55 5.52
CA ASN A 96 -9.91 -7.06 4.20
C ASN A 96 -10.89 -6.48 3.18
N LEU A 97 -10.39 -5.63 2.29
CA LEU A 97 -11.18 -4.92 1.29
C LEU A 97 -10.95 -5.45 -0.14
N SER A 98 -10.49 -6.70 -0.26
CA SER A 98 -10.14 -7.31 -1.56
C SER A 98 -11.34 -7.60 -2.48
N ASN A 99 -12.57 -7.47 -1.98
CA ASN A 99 -13.79 -7.61 -2.78
C ASN A 99 -14.40 -6.24 -3.13
N GLU A 100 -13.95 -5.18 -2.47
CA GLU A 100 -14.43 -3.81 -2.55
C GLU A 100 -13.52 -2.95 -3.43
N PHE A 101 -12.23 -3.28 -3.48
CA PHE A 101 -11.23 -2.58 -4.28
C PHE A 101 -10.56 -3.52 -5.29
N VAL A 102 -10.20 -2.94 -6.43
CA VAL A 102 -9.32 -3.55 -7.43
C VAL A 102 -8.04 -2.72 -7.52
N VAL A 103 -6.91 -3.40 -7.74
CA VAL A 103 -5.65 -2.73 -8.06
C VAL A 103 -5.49 -2.72 -9.58
N ALA A 104 -5.12 -1.58 -10.14
CA ALA A 104 -4.88 -1.45 -11.56
C ALA A 104 -3.50 -0.86 -11.83
N ALA A 105 -2.85 -1.34 -12.89
CA ALA A 105 -1.59 -0.83 -13.38
C ALA A 105 -1.75 -0.23 -14.78
N PHE A 106 -0.96 0.80 -15.06
CA PHE A 106 -0.87 1.44 -16.37
C PHE A 106 0.54 2.00 -16.55
N SER A 107 0.88 2.39 -17.78
CA SER A 107 2.25 2.75 -18.10
C SER A 107 2.73 4.02 -17.42
N TYR A 108 4.04 4.12 -17.23
CA TYR A 108 4.72 5.34 -16.78
C TYR A 108 4.32 6.59 -17.58
N GLU A 109 4.23 6.48 -18.91
CA GLU A 109 3.86 7.62 -19.75
C GLU A 109 2.43 8.09 -19.48
N LYS A 110 1.52 7.17 -19.14
CA LYS A 110 0.17 7.53 -18.67
C LYS A 110 0.22 8.17 -17.30
N PHE A 111 1.01 7.64 -16.37
CA PHE A 111 1.18 8.23 -15.03
C PHE A 111 1.62 9.70 -15.10
N ILE A 112 2.65 10.00 -15.88
CA ILE A 112 3.18 11.38 -16.03
C ILE A 112 2.18 12.33 -16.73
N SER A 113 1.21 11.80 -17.47
CA SER A 113 0.18 12.62 -18.12
C SER A 113 -0.89 13.16 -17.16
N PHE A 114 -0.96 12.68 -15.92
CA PHE A 114 -1.92 13.16 -14.93
C PHE A 114 -1.46 14.46 -14.26
N ASP A 115 -2.42 15.33 -13.96
CA ASP A 115 -2.18 16.53 -13.15
C ASP A 115 -1.76 16.13 -11.73
N GLY A 116 -0.65 16.72 -11.25
CA GLY A 116 -0.09 16.43 -9.93
C GLY A 116 0.92 15.27 -9.90
N ALA A 117 1.06 14.51 -11.00
CA ALA A 117 2.09 13.50 -11.12
C ALA A 117 3.49 14.13 -11.12
N LYS A 118 4.42 13.49 -10.40
CA LYS A 118 5.84 13.84 -10.37
C LYS A 118 6.66 12.60 -10.71
N ASP A 119 7.75 12.79 -11.46
CA ASP A 119 8.72 11.72 -11.73
C ASP A 119 9.57 11.41 -10.48
N LEU A 120 8.93 10.87 -9.45
CA LEU A 120 9.55 10.47 -8.19
C LEU A 120 8.91 9.16 -7.72
N PRO A 121 9.69 8.10 -7.38
CA PRO A 121 9.11 6.84 -6.94
C PRO A 121 8.33 7.07 -5.65
N GLY A 122 7.16 6.45 -5.55
CA GLY A 122 6.25 6.66 -4.43
C GLY A 122 5.42 7.93 -4.52
N ASN A 123 5.66 8.84 -5.48
CA ASN A 123 4.81 10.01 -5.65
C ASN A 123 3.36 9.56 -5.82
N THR A 124 2.52 10.04 -4.92
CA THR A 124 1.11 9.71 -4.81
C THR A 124 0.30 10.97 -5.01
N PHE A 125 -0.85 10.84 -5.64
CA PHE A 125 -1.87 11.88 -5.72
C PHE A 125 -3.25 11.21 -5.75
N LYS A 126 -4.32 11.99 -5.57
CA LYS A 126 -5.69 11.49 -5.67
C LYS A 126 -6.22 11.69 -7.09
N TYR A 127 -6.84 10.65 -7.63
CA TYR A 127 -7.68 10.74 -8.82
C TYR A 127 -9.12 10.43 -8.38
N GLY A 128 -9.94 11.47 -8.21
CA GLY A 128 -11.18 11.34 -7.45
C GLY A 128 -10.88 11.06 -5.97
N GLU A 129 -11.40 9.96 -5.43
CA GLU A 129 -11.17 9.53 -4.05
C GLU A 129 -10.06 8.47 -3.90
N ASP A 130 -9.53 8.00 -5.04
CA ASP A 130 -8.61 6.87 -5.08
C ASP A 130 -7.16 7.33 -5.22
N PRO A 131 -6.22 6.72 -4.47
CA PRO A 131 -4.81 7.03 -4.60
C PRO A 131 -4.23 6.42 -5.87
N VAL A 132 -3.48 7.24 -6.60
CA VAL A 132 -2.67 6.85 -7.75
C VAL A 132 -1.22 7.17 -7.41
N PHE A 133 -0.31 6.22 -7.63
CA PHE A 133 1.09 6.43 -7.31
C PHE A 133 2.05 5.79 -8.32
N LEU A 134 3.24 6.38 -8.45
CA LEU A 134 4.34 5.77 -9.17
C LEU A 134 4.97 4.70 -8.29
N ASP A 135 5.14 3.47 -8.80
CA ASP A 135 5.64 2.35 -8.00
C ASP A 135 6.95 2.73 -7.27
N PRO A 136 6.98 2.70 -5.92
CA PRO A 136 8.12 3.13 -5.13
C PRO A 136 9.33 2.21 -5.27
N ARG A 137 9.15 0.98 -5.81
CA ARG A 137 10.23 0.03 -6.05
C ARG A 137 10.97 0.34 -7.34
N HIS A 138 10.26 0.75 -8.38
CA HIS A 138 10.85 0.95 -9.70
C HIS A 138 10.01 1.84 -10.62
N LYS A 139 10.61 2.91 -11.14
CA LYS A 139 9.90 3.94 -11.93
C LYS A 139 9.43 3.49 -13.33
N LYS A 140 10.10 2.50 -13.93
CA LYS A 140 9.91 2.11 -15.34
C LYS A 140 9.29 0.72 -15.51
N LEU A 141 8.44 0.30 -14.57
CA LEU A 141 7.66 -0.93 -14.73
C LEU A 141 6.52 -0.73 -15.74
#